data_AF-A0A926R4G0-F1
#
_entry.id   AF-A0A926R4G0-F1
#
_cell.length_a   1.000
_cell.length_b   1.000
_cell.length_c   1.000
_cell.angle_alpha   90.00
_cell.angle_beta   90.00
_cell.angle_gamma   90.00
#
_symmetry.space_group_name_H-M   'P 1'
#
loop_
_entity.id
_entity.type
_entity.pdbx_description
1 polymer ?
#
loop_
_entity_poly.entity_id
_entity_poly.type
_entity_poly.pdbx_seq_one_letter_code
_entity_poly.pdbx_strand_id
1 'polypeptide(L)' 'MKIFTTLLGSILAASFLIGLATTLTRSSMIGFFDVLPVYILMAIAIFMMVYEAFFDKKK' A
#
# COMPACT_ATOMS: atom_id res chain seq x y z
N MET A 1 -17.59 4.64 15.78
CA MET A 1 -16.49 5.40 15.13
C MET A 1 -15.72 4.45 14.21
N LYS A 2 -16.27 3.99 13.08
CA LYS A 2 -15.78 2.71 12.53
C LYS A 2 -15.61 2.56 11.01
N ILE A 3 -16.29 3.33 10.15
CA ILE A 3 -16.11 3.24 8.68
C ILE A 3 -15.42 4.47 8.12
N PHE A 4 -15.90 5.68 8.46
CA PHE A 4 -15.34 6.91 7.88
C PHE A 4 -13.87 7.10 8.24
N THR A 5 -13.50 6.89 9.50
CA THR A 5 -12.12 6.95 9.99
C THR A 5 -11.23 5.88 9.36
N THR A 6 -11.76 4.66 9.20
CA THR A 6 -11.05 3.54 8.57
C THR A 6 -10.84 3.80 7.08
N LEU A 7 -11.86 4.28 6.36
CA LEU A 7 -11.76 4.66 4.96
C LEU A 7 -10.73 5.77 4.74
N LEU A 8 -10.79 6.82 5.55
CA LEU A 8 -9.87 7.96 5.44
C LEU A 8 -8.43 7.54 5.77
N GLY A 9 -8.24 6.69 6.79
CA GLY A 9 -6.95 6.10 7.12
C GLY A 9 -6.41 5.17 6.03
N SER A 10 -7.23 4.30 5.46
CA SER A 10 -6.83 3.38 4.39
C SER A 10 -6.46 4.12 3.10
N ILE A 11 -7.20 5.17 2.74
CA ILE A 11 -6.87 5.99 1.55
C ILE A 11 -5.54 6.71 1.75
N LEU A 12 -5.31 7.28 2.94
CA LEU A 12 -4.06 7.97 3.26
C LEU A 12 -2.85 7.02 3.30
N ALA A 13 -3.03 5.82 3.85
CA ALA A 13 -1.99 4.80 3.87
C ALA A 13 -1.68 4.26 2.46
N ALA A 14 -2.71 4.01 1.64
CA ALA A 14 -2.53 3.58 0.26
C ALA A 14 -1.80 4.64 -0.58
N SER A 15 -2.18 5.92 -0.46
CA SER A 15 -1.52 7.00 -1.19
C SER A 15 -0.05 7.16 -0.78
N PHE A 16 0.26 6.99 0.51
CA PHE A 16 1.63 6.97 1.02
C PHE A 16 2.47 5.82 0.44
N LEU A 17 1.95 4.58 0.44
CA LEU A 17 2.66 3.42 -0.10
C LEU A 17 2.92 3.53 -1.60
N ILE A 18 1.95 4.08 -2.35
CA ILE A 18 2.12 4.38 -3.78
C ILE A 18 3.19 5.47 -3.98
N GLY A 19 3.20 6.50 -3.15
CA GLY A 19 4.24 7.54 -3.14
C GLY A 19 5.64 6.99 -2.85
N LEU A 20 5.76 6.05 -1.91
CA LEU A 20 7.03 5.36 -1.66
C LEU A 20 7.47 4.55 -2.87
N ALA A 21 6.58 3.73 -3.46
CA ALA A 21 6.91 2.93 -4.63
C ALA A 21 7.43 3.79 -5.81
N THR A 22 6.80 4.94 -6.05
CA THR A 22 7.21 5.86 -7.13
C THR A 22 8.56 6.55 -6.87
N THR A 23 8.87 6.89 -5.61
CA THR A 23 10.18 7.48 -5.27
C THR A 23 11.30 6.45 -5.32
N LEU A 24 11.06 5.21 -4.87
CA LEU A 24 11.97 4.07 -5.02
C LEU A 24 12.30 3.78 -6.49
N THR A 25 11.30 3.85 -7.37
CA THR A 25 11.47 3.66 -8.82
C THR A 25 12.34 4.74 -9.48
N ARG A 26 12.36 5.95 -8.91
CA ARG A 26 13.19 7.08 -9.38
C ARG A 26 14.60 7.07 -8.79
N SER A 27 14.91 6.15 -7.89
CA SER A 27 16.24 6.04 -7.28
C SER A 27 17.26 5.53 -8.28
N SER A 28 18.37 6.26 -8.44
CA SER A 28 19.49 5.93 -9.34
C SER A 28 20.18 4.59 -9.03
N MET A 29 19.86 3.99 -7.87
CA MET A 29 20.42 2.73 -7.39
C MET A 29 19.58 1.51 -7.79
N ILE A 30 18.35 1.69 -8.28
CA ILE A 30 17.38 0.60 -8.51
C ILE A 30 17.18 0.40 -10.03
N GLY A 31 17.51 -0.79 -10.53
CA GLY A 31 17.25 -1.18 -11.92
C GLY A 31 15.78 -1.55 -12.17
N PHE A 32 15.38 -1.64 -13.43
CA PHE A 32 13.99 -2.01 -13.80
C PHE A 32 13.57 -3.40 -13.28
N PHE A 33 14.51 -4.35 -13.18
CA PHE A 33 14.22 -5.66 -12.60
C PHE A 33 14.08 -5.62 -11.06
N ASP A 34 14.73 -4.66 -10.40
CA ASP A 34 14.69 -4.50 -8.95
C ASP A 34 13.39 -3.81 -8.49
N VAL A 35 12.71 -3.08 -9.38
CA VAL A 35 11.45 -2.40 -9.07
C VAL A 35 10.22 -3.33 -9.12
N LEU A 36 10.28 -4.38 -9.93
CA LEU A 36 9.22 -5.37 -10.08
C LEU A 36 8.79 -6.02 -8.76
N PRO A 37 9.71 -6.57 -7.93
CA PRO A 37 9.34 -7.13 -6.63
C PRO A 37 8.78 -6.06 -5.68
N VAL A 38 9.25 -4.82 -5.76
CA VAL A 38 8.73 -3.72 -4.94
C VAL A 38 7.26 -3.44 -5.26
N TYR A 39 6.89 -3.38 -6.54
CA TYR A 39 5.51 -3.19 -6.94
C TYR A 39 4.59 -4.34 -6.50
N ILE A 40 5.08 -5.58 -6.58
CA ILE A 40 4.32 -6.76 -6.14
C ILE A 40 4.09 -6.72 -4.63
N LEU A 41 5.13 -6.45 -3.84
CA LEU A 41 5.02 -6.37 -2.38
C LEU A 41 4.11 -5.21 -1.94
N MET A 42 4.18 -4.06 -2.62
CA MET A 42 3.30 -2.92 -2.36
C MET A 42 1.84 -3.20 -2.71
N ALA A 43 1.58 -3.86 -3.83
CA ALA A 43 0.22 -4.28 -4.19
C ALA A 43 -0.36 -5.26 -3.15
N ILE A 44 0.42 -6.24 -2.71
CA ILE A 44 0.01 -7.21 -1.69
C ILE A 44 -0.23 -6.53 -0.34
N ALA A 45 0.64 -5.60 0.08
CA ALA A 45 0.49 -4.87 1.34
C ALA A 45 -0.78 -4.02 1.36
N ILE A 46 -1.07 -3.29 0.27
CA ILE A 46 -2.31 -2.51 0.15
C ILE A 46 -3.52 -3.45 0.17
N PHE A 47 -3.46 -4.59 -0.52
CA PHE A 47 -4.54 -5.57 -0.55
C PHE A 47 -4.82 -6.16 0.83
N MET A 48 -3.79 -6.60 1.56
CA MET A 48 -3.91 -7.08 2.94
C MET A 48 -4.49 -6.01 3.87
N MET A 49 -4.02 -4.77 3.78
CA MET A 49 -4.52 -3.66 4.58
C MET A 49 -6.02 -3.40 4.31
N VAL A 50 -6.45 -3.41 3.05
CA VAL A 50 -7.88 -3.24 2.69
C VAL A 50 -8.69 -4.46 3.14
N TYR A 51 -8.16 -5.67 2.98
CA TYR A 51 -8.80 -6.89 3.45
C TYR A 51 -9.02 -6.85 4.98
N GLU A 52 -8.01 -6.50 5.75
CA GLU A 52 -8.11 -6.38 7.21
C GLU A 52 -9.05 -5.24 7.64
N ALA A 53 -8.93 -4.08 7.00
CA ALA A 53 -9.70 -2.90 7.38
C ALA A 53 -11.21 -3.03 7.10
N PHE A 54 -11.61 -3.80 6.08
CA PHE A 54 -13.01 -3.89 5.63
C PHE A 54 -13.63 -5.28 5.75
N PHE A 55 -12.87 -6.35 5.47
CA PHE A 55 -13.37 -7.72 5.34
C PHE A 55 -13.07 -8.58 6.58
N ASP A 56 -11.90 -8.44 7.20
CA ASP A 56 -11.61 -9.09 8.48
C ASP A 56 -12.19 -8.28 9.66
N LYS A 57 -13.52 -8.24 9.74
CA LYS A 57 -14.19 -7.87 10.98
C LYS A 57 -14.14 -9.05 11.95
N LYS A 58 -12.96 -9.30 12.54
CA LYS A 58 -12.90 -10.05 13.78
C LYS A 58 -13.85 -9.39 14.78
N LYS A 59 -14.85 -10.16 15.18
CA LYS A 59 -15.79 -9.82 16.25
C LYS A 59 -15.06 -9.51 17.54
#